data_AF-X1NKE1-F1
#
_entry.id   AF-X1NKE1-F1
#
_cell.length_a   1.000
_cell.length_b   1.000
_cell.length_c   1.000
_cell.angle_alpha   90.00
_cell.angle_beta   90.00
_cell.angle_gamma   90.00
#
_symmetry.space_group_name_H-M   'P 1'
#
loop_
_entity.id
_entity.type
_entity.pdbx_description
1 polymer ?
#
loop_
_entity_poly.entity_id
_entity_poly.type
_entity_poly.pdbx_seq_one_letter_code
_entity_poly.pdbx_strand_id
1 'polypeptide(L)'
;MHAEDILVSATCVRVPVYFGHSEAVNVEFSLPITPEEAREILAQAPGVKVLDDPSVSLYPLPWAASGSNHVFVGRIRKDMSHPNGLVMWVVADNLRKGAALNAIQIAEEGIKMGCITCKRERKLHRQRSLSSKGQEA
;
A
#
# COMPACT_ATOMS: atom_id res chain seq x y z
N MET A 1 2.56 4.29 -10.90
CA MET A 1 2.98 3.02 -11.55
C MET A 1 3.99 3.42 -12.62
N HIS A 2 5.27 3.55 -12.26
CA HIS A 2 6.31 4.15 -13.11
C HIS A 2 7.55 3.25 -13.23
N ALA A 3 7.42 1.96 -12.99
CA ALA A 3 8.50 0.99 -13.14
C ALA A 3 8.13 0.05 -14.29
N GLU A 4 8.53 0.42 -15.51
CA GLU A 4 8.21 -0.33 -16.74
C GLU A 4 8.81 -1.75 -16.73
N ASP A 5 9.88 -1.94 -15.96
CA ASP A 5 10.59 -3.22 -15.85
C ASP A 5 9.93 -4.22 -14.88
N ILE A 6 8.91 -3.81 -14.12
CA ILE A 6 8.21 -4.73 -13.20
C ILE A 6 7.10 -5.45 -13.97
N LEU A 7 7.34 -6.73 -14.28
CA LEU A 7 6.38 -7.59 -14.93
C LEU A 7 5.28 -8.00 -13.95
N VAL A 8 4.02 -7.81 -14.33
CA VAL A 8 2.85 -8.17 -13.52
C VAL A 8 1.85 -8.96 -14.36
N SER A 9 1.45 -10.11 -13.84
CA SER A 9 0.34 -10.91 -14.37
C SER A 9 -0.65 -11.17 -13.24
N ALA A 10 -1.95 -11.00 -13.51
CA ALA A 10 -2.98 -11.11 -12.49
C ALA A 10 -4.22 -11.84 -13.02
N THR A 11 -4.76 -12.72 -12.17
CA THR A 11 -6.06 -13.35 -12.38
C THR A 11 -7.02 -12.86 -11.31
N CYS A 12 -8.04 -12.12 -11.72
CA CYS A 12 -9.01 -11.52 -10.80
C CYS A 12 -10.28 -12.38 -10.72
N VAL A 13 -10.55 -12.96 -9.55
CA VAL A 13 -11.69 -13.85 -9.32
C VAL A 13 -12.62 -13.26 -8.27
N ARG A 14 -13.93 -13.34 -8.50
CA ARG A 14 -14.95 -12.99 -7.50
C ARG A 14 -15.37 -14.24 -6.73
N VAL A 15 -15.39 -14.14 -5.41
CA VAL A 15 -15.83 -15.19 -4.47
C VAL A 15 -16.93 -14.63 -3.56
N PRO A 16 -17.77 -15.46 -2.91
CA PRO A 16 -18.88 -15.01 -2.07
C PRO A 16 -18.39 -14.48 -0.71
N VAL A 17 -17.63 -13.38 -0.72
CA VAL A 17 -17.12 -12.66 0.44
C VAL A 17 -17.56 -11.20 0.32
N TYR A 18 -18.21 -10.66 1.36
CA TYR A 18 -18.74 -9.29 1.35
C TYR A 18 -17.64 -8.23 1.30
N PHE A 19 -16.68 -8.31 2.23
CA PHE A 19 -15.57 -7.37 2.37
C PHE A 19 -14.28 -8.12 2.68
N GLY A 20 -13.13 -7.55 2.30
CA GLY A 20 -11.83 -8.16 2.52
C GLY A 20 -11.30 -8.82 1.25
N HIS A 21 -10.78 -8.02 0.31
CA HIS A 21 -10.06 -8.58 -0.83
C HIS A 21 -8.83 -9.32 -0.34
N SER A 22 -8.57 -10.45 -0.97
CA SER A 22 -7.50 -11.37 -0.59
C SER A 22 -6.73 -11.79 -1.82
N GLU A 23 -5.41 -11.74 -1.73
CA GLU A 23 -4.50 -11.90 -2.85
C GLU A 23 -3.43 -12.92 -2.48
N ALA A 24 -3.35 -13.98 -3.29
CA ALA A 24 -2.19 -14.85 -3.33
C ALA A 24 -1.16 -14.20 -4.25
N VAL A 25 -0.03 -13.80 -3.67
CA VAL A 25 0.99 -13.01 -4.36
C VAL A 25 2.28 -13.81 -4.43
N ASN A 26 2.78 -13.98 -5.65
CA ASN A 26 4.11 -14.50 -5.94
C ASN A 26 4.96 -13.34 -6.46
N VAL A 27 6.14 -13.16 -5.88
CA VAL A 27 7.11 -12.13 -6.29
C VAL A 27 8.49 -12.75 -6.48
N GLU A 28 9.24 -12.25 -7.46
CA GLU A 28 10.62 -12.63 -7.73
C GLU A 28 11.53 -11.42 -7.51
N PHE A 29 12.65 -11.63 -6.82
CA PHE A 29 13.60 -10.58 -6.49
C PHE A 29 14.91 -10.73 -7.27
N SER A 30 15.65 -9.63 -7.43
CA SER A 30 17.00 -9.65 -8.03
C SER A 30 18.02 -10.40 -7.18
N LEU A 31 17.82 -10.43 -5.86
CA LEU A 31 18.63 -11.15 -4.89
C LEU A 31 17.73 -12.04 -4.01
N PRO A 32 18.25 -13.18 -3.51
CA PRO A 32 17.49 -14.00 -2.56
C PRO A 32 17.07 -13.20 -1.32
N ILE A 33 15.85 -13.45 -0.85
CA ILE A 33 15.33 -12.93 0.42
C ILE A 33 14.81 -14.08 1.27
N THR A 34 15.07 -14.05 2.56
CA THR A 34 14.50 -15.03 3.50
C THR A 34 13.08 -14.63 3.92
N PRO A 35 12.19 -15.59 4.22
CA PRO A 35 10.87 -15.28 4.80
C PRO A 35 10.97 -14.45 6.07
N GLU A 36 12.01 -14.67 6.88
CA GLU A 36 12.29 -13.95 8.12
C GLU A 36 12.59 -12.47 7.85
N GLU A 37 13.53 -12.17 6.95
CA GLU A 37 13.83 -10.80 6.51
C GLU A 37 12.59 -10.13 5.92
N ALA A 38 11.81 -10.84 5.11
CA ALA A 38 10.58 -10.31 4.53
C ALA A 38 9.55 -9.94 5.60
N ARG A 39 9.38 -10.77 6.65
CA ARG A 39 8.50 -10.46 7.79
C ARG A 39 8.95 -9.21 8.53
N GLU A 40 10.25 -9.06 8.78
CA GLU A 40 10.80 -7.90 9.48
C GLU A 40 10.57 -6.61 8.70
N ILE A 41 10.85 -6.61 7.40
CA ILE A 41 10.63 -5.45 6.52
C ILE A 41 9.14 -5.09 6.47
N LEU A 42 8.26 -6.08 6.27
CA LEU A 42 6.82 -5.87 6.21
C LEU A 42 6.25 -5.38 7.55
N ALA A 43 6.77 -5.84 8.68
CA ALA A 43 6.33 -5.40 10.01
C ALA A 43 6.68 -3.92 10.28
N GLN A 44 7.72 -3.39 9.64
CA GLN A 44 8.11 -1.98 9.74
C GLN A 44 7.34 -1.07 8.77
N ALA A 45 6.69 -1.64 7.75
CA ALA A 45 5.98 -0.87 6.75
C ALA A 45 4.70 -0.20 7.34
N PRO A 46 4.54 1.13 7.22
CA PRO A 46 3.39 1.83 7.77
C PRO A 46 2.06 1.30 7.23
N GLY A 47 1.16 0.94 8.14
CA GLY A 47 -0.17 0.42 7.80
C GLY A 47 -0.21 -1.07 7.47
N VAL A 48 0.92 -1.77 7.48
CA VAL A 48 0.99 -3.22 7.32
C VAL A 48 1.02 -3.91 8.68
N LYS A 49 0.34 -5.05 8.79
CA LYS A 49 0.39 -5.95 9.96
C LYS A 49 0.72 -7.36 9.51
N VAL A 50 1.80 -7.91 10.03
CA VAL A 50 2.19 -9.30 9.76
C VAL A 50 1.42 -10.22 10.70
N LEU A 51 0.63 -11.12 10.13
CA LEU A 51 -0.05 -12.22 10.83
C LEU A 51 0.50 -13.51 10.21
N ASP A 52 1.57 -14.07 10.75
CA ASP A 52 2.25 -15.22 10.12
C ASP A 52 2.79 -16.21 11.15
N ASP A 53 1.87 -16.89 11.84
CA ASP A 53 2.20 -18.05 12.68
C ASP A 53 1.27 -19.22 12.34
N PRO A 54 1.64 -20.04 11.33
CA PRO A 54 0.85 -21.20 10.94
C PRO A 54 0.68 -22.24 12.05
N SER A 55 1.56 -22.29 13.06
CA SER A 55 1.50 -23.28 14.14
C SER A 55 0.27 -23.10 15.03
N VAL A 56 -0.21 -21.86 15.14
CA VAL A 56 -1.42 -21.49 15.88
C VAL A 56 -2.55 -21.02 14.96
N SER A 57 -2.47 -21.34 13.65
CA SER A 57 -3.44 -20.91 12.63
C SER A 57 -3.62 -19.39 12.54
N LEU A 58 -2.57 -18.62 12.80
CA LEU A 58 -2.57 -17.16 12.68
C LEU A 58 -2.10 -16.76 11.28
N TYR A 59 -3.06 -16.39 10.44
CA TYR A 59 -2.83 -15.82 9.11
C TYR A 59 -3.96 -14.88 8.73
N PRO A 60 -3.78 -14.01 7.70
CA PRO A 60 -4.80 -13.05 7.31
C PRO A 60 -6.09 -13.71 6.83
N LEU A 61 -7.22 -13.23 7.34
CA LEU A 61 -8.55 -13.76 7.04
C LEU A 61 -9.49 -12.60 6.62
N PRO A 62 -10.28 -12.74 5.53
CA PRO A 62 -11.13 -11.66 5.01
C PRO A 62 -12.04 -11.04 6.06
N TRP A 63 -12.74 -11.88 6.83
CA TRP A 63 -13.69 -11.43 7.85
C TRP A 63 -13.02 -10.69 9.01
N ALA A 64 -11.79 -11.09 9.36
CA ALA A 64 -11.01 -10.43 10.42
C ALA A 64 -10.42 -9.09 9.94
N ALA A 65 -10.20 -8.93 8.64
CA ALA A 65 -9.70 -7.69 8.05
C ALA A 65 -10.80 -6.64 7.83
N SER A 66 -12.06 -7.06 7.72
CA SER A 66 -13.21 -6.18 7.53
C SER A 66 -13.30 -5.13 8.64
N GLY A 67 -13.48 -3.86 8.26
CA GLY A 67 -13.51 -2.74 9.20
C GLY A 67 -12.15 -2.32 9.75
N SER A 68 -11.05 -2.93 9.33
CA SER A 68 -9.69 -2.50 9.67
C SER A 68 -9.18 -1.46 8.66
N ASN A 69 -8.25 -0.63 9.12
CA ASN A 69 -7.51 0.32 8.28
C ASN A 69 -6.14 -0.24 7.83
N HIS A 70 -5.77 -1.43 8.31
CA HIS A 70 -4.50 -2.08 8.01
C HIS A 70 -4.59 -3.04 6.82
N VAL A 71 -3.45 -3.26 6.18
CA VAL A 71 -3.21 -4.38 5.26
C VAL A 71 -2.57 -5.50 6.07
N PHE A 72 -3.14 -6.70 6.00
CA PHE A 72 -2.62 -7.87 6.69
C PHE A 72 -1.86 -8.76 5.73
N VAL A 73 -0.67 -9.20 6.13
CA VAL A 73 0.19 -10.06 5.31
C VAL A 73 0.60 -11.28 6.12
N GLY A 74 0.61 -12.45 5.49
CA GLY A 74 1.06 -13.69 6.11
C GLY A 74 1.27 -14.80 5.09
N ARG A 75 1.39 -16.03 5.60
CA ARG A 75 1.75 -17.21 4.79
C ARG A 75 3.03 -17.01 3.98
N ILE A 76 3.97 -16.24 4.55
CA ILE A 76 5.20 -15.82 3.89
C ILE A 76 6.16 -17.00 3.87
N ARG A 77 6.58 -17.40 2.67
CA ARG A 77 7.48 -18.54 2.46
C ARG A 77 8.23 -18.39 1.14
N LYS A 78 9.36 -19.09 1.01
CA LYS A 78 10.07 -19.20 -0.26
C LYS A 78 9.21 -19.90 -1.30
N ASP A 79 9.28 -19.44 -2.54
CA ASP A 79 8.77 -20.19 -3.67
C ASP A 79 9.67 -21.41 -3.91
N MET A 80 9.05 -22.57 -4.14
CA MET A 80 9.78 -23.80 -4.47
C MET A 80 10.17 -23.86 -5.95
N SER A 81 9.54 -23.05 -6.79
CA SER A 81 9.74 -23.03 -8.24
C SER A 81 10.83 -22.05 -8.70
N HIS A 82 11.18 -21.05 -7.88
CA HIS A 82 12.13 -20.00 -8.24
C HIS A 82 13.06 -19.68 -7.05
N PRO A 83 14.40 -19.65 -7.23
CA PRO A 83 15.36 -19.50 -6.12
C PRO A 83 15.25 -18.16 -5.37
N ASN A 84 14.89 -17.09 -6.08
CA ASN A 84 14.65 -15.75 -5.53
C ASN A 84 13.15 -15.43 -5.37
N GLY A 85 12.30 -16.47 -5.38
CA GLY A 85 10.86 -16.31 -5.30
C GLY A 85 10.36 -16.28 -3.85
N LEU A 86 9.35 -15.45 -3.60
CA LEU A 86 8.64 -15.40 -2.33
C LEU A 86 7.13 -15.43 -2.59
N VAL A 87 6.41 -16.18 -1.77
CA VAL A 87 4.95 -16.28 -1.83
C VAL A 87 4.35 -15.78 -0.54
N MET A 88 3.28 -14.99 -0.64
CA MET A 88 2.57 -14.44 0.50
C MET A 88 1.06 -14.36 0.24
N TRP A 89 0.32 -14.16 1.33
CA TRP A 89 -1.12 -13.96 1.36
C TRP A 89 -1.41 -12.58 1.94
N VAL A 90 -2.12 -11.75 1.17
CA VAL A 90 -2.42 -10.36 1.53
C VAL A 90 -3.92 -10.19 1.64
N VAL A 91 -4.40 -9.53 2.70
CA VAL A 91 -5.82 -9.26 2.91
C VAL A 91 -6.03 -7.84 3.42
N ALA A 92 -6.98 -7.12 2.83
CA ALA A 92 -7.38 -5.79 3.28
C ALA A 92 -8.86 -5.50 3.01
N ASP A 93 -9.45 -4.64 3.84
CA ASP A 93 -10.78 -4.08 3.56
C ASP A 93 -10.73 -3.20 2.31
N ASN A 94 -11.42 -3.66 1.27
CA ASN A 94 -11.44 -3.04 -0.06
C ASN A 94 -12.26 -1.73 -0.10
N LEU A 95 -13.18 -1.49 0.83
CA LEU A 95 -13.90 -0.21 0.91
C LEU A 95 -13.13 0.83 1.73
N ARG A 96 -12.33 0.39 2.69
CA ARG A 96 -11.48 1.27 3.50
C ARG A 96 -10.13 1.50 2.85
N LYS A 97 -9.13 0.66 3.17
CA LYS A 97 -7.77 0.85 2.66
C LYS A 97 -7.71 0.68 1.13
N GLY A 98 -8.61 -0.11 0.54
CA GLY A 98 -8.75 -0.21 -0.92
C GLY A 98 -9.43 0.99 -1.60
N ALA A 99 -10.11 1.87 -0.86
CA ALA A 99 -10.82 3.02 -1.46
C ALA A 99 -10.84 4.26 -0.55
N ALA A 100 -11.78 4.35 0.39
CA ALA A 100 -12.10 5.59 1.09
C ALA A 100 -10.95 6.13 1.95
N LEU A 101 -10.31 5.25 2.73
CA LEU A 101 -9.19 5.65 3.60
C LEU A 101 -7.99 6.10 2.77
N ASN A 102 -7.69 5.41 1.67
CA ASN A 102 -6.58 5.76 0.82
C ASN A 102 -6.77 7.13 0.15
N ALA A 103 -8.00 7.44 -0.26
CA ALA A 103 -8.34 8.76 -0.81
C ALA A 103 -8.13 9.89 0.22
N ILE A 104 -8.54 9.67 1.48
CA ILE A 104 -8.32 10.63 2.56
C ILE A 104 -6.83 10.80 2.85
N GLN A 105 -6.08 9.71 2.96
CA GLN A 105 -4.63 9.75 3.19
C GLN A 105 -3.87 10.51 2.08
N ILE A 106 -4.25 10.32 0.82
CA ILE A 106 -3.70 11.10 -0.31
C ILE A 106 -4.03 12.59 -0.16
N ALA A 107 -5.26 12.92 0.24
CA ALA A 107 -5.65 14.31 0.43
C ALA A 107 -4.88 14.97 1.59
N GLU A 108 -4.76 14.27 2.72
CA GLU A 108 -3.97 14.72 3.88
C GLU A 108 -2.50 14.96 3.49
N GLU A 109 -1.90 14.02 2.76
CA GLU A 109 -0.52 14.15 2.32
C GLU A 109 -0.35 15.29 1.30
N GLY A 110 -1.30 15.44 0.37
CA GLY A 110 -1.33 16.56 -0.56
C GLY A 110 -1.46 17.93 0.12
N ILE A 111 -2.14 18.01 1.27
CA ILE A 111 -2.18 19.22 2.10
C ILE A 111 -0.81 19.47 2.74
N LYS A 112 -0.18 18.45 3.33
CA LYS A 112 1.16 18.58 3.94
C LYS A 112 2.22 19.02 2.92
N MET A 113 2.16 18.47 1.71
CA MET A 113 3.06 18.82 0.60
C MET A 113 2.71 20.17 -0.06
N GLY A 114 1.60 20.83 0.32
CA GLY A 114 1.15 22.07 -0.30
C GLY A 114 0.60 21.91 -1.73
N CYS A 115 0.33 20.69 -2.18
CA CYS A 115 -0.29 20.41 -3.47
C CYS A 115 -1.80 20.74 -3.45
N ILE A 116 -2.45 20.54 -2.29
CA ILE A 116 -3.85 20.86 -2.04
C ILE A 116 -3.91 22.05 -1.08
N THR A 117 -4.29 23.21 -1.62
CA THR A 117 -4.35 24.48 -0.88
C THR A 117 -5.70 25.15 -1.09
N CYS A 118 -6.15 25.95 -0.13
CA CYS A 118 -7.36 26.73 -0.29
C CYS A 118 -7.22 27.76 -1.42
N LYS A 119 -8.27 27.94 -2.25
CA LYS A 119 -8.27 28.94 -3.35
C LYS A 119 -7.96 30.37 -2.88
N ARG A 120 -8.25 30.69 -1.60
CA ARG A 120 -7.97 31.99 -0.99
C ARG A 120 -6.46 32.23 -0.84
N GLU A 121 -5.69 31.21 -0.51
CA GLU A 121 -4.24 31.26 -0.34
C GLU A 121 -3.50 31.32 -1.67
N ARG A 122 -4.01 30.62 -2.72
CA ARG A 122 -3.45 30.72 -4.07
C ARG A 122 -3.55 32.13 -4.66
N LYS A 123 -4.63 32.87 -4.40
CA LYS A 123 -4.75 34.29 -4.84
C LYS A 123 -3.72 35.18 -4.14
N LEU A 124 -3.50 34.99 -2.84
CA LEU A 124 -2.51 35.75 -2.07
C LEU A 124 -1.06 35.46 -2.51
N HIS A 125 -0.70 34.19 -2.73
CA HIS A 125 0.63 33.82 -3.21
C HIS A 125 0.90 34.36 -4.63
N ARG A 126 -0.11 34.36 -5.49
CA ARG A 126 -0.01 34.92 -6.85
C ARG A 126 0.11 36.45 -6.83
N GLN A 127 -0.60 37.15 -5.93
CA GLN A 127 -0.46 38.60 -5.75
C GLN A 127 0.91 38.99 -5.18
N ARG A 128 1.44 38.24 -4.20
CA ARG A 128 2.77 38.50 -3.61
C ARG A 128 3.92 38.29 -4.61
N SER A 129 3.84 37.26 -5.46
CA SER A 129 4.85 37.00 -6.50
C SER A 129 4.80 37.98 -7.68
N LEU A 130 3.65 38.64 -7.92
CA LEU A 130 3.52 39.73 -8.90
C LEU A 130 4.02 41.06 -8.35
N SER A 131 3.82 41.33 -7.05
CA SER A 131 4.30 42.53 -6.36
C SER A 131 5.84 42.59 -6.25
N SER A 132 6.50 41.45 -6.05
CA SER A 132 7.97 41.37 -5.96
C SER A 132 8.68 41.53 -7.30
N LYS A 133 8.00 41.25 -8.43
CA LYS A 133 8.55 41.45 -9.78
C LYS A 133 8.40 42.88 -10.31
N GLY A 134 7.59 43.71 -9.65
CA GLY A 134 7.37 45.11 -10.02
C GLY A 134 8.30 46.12 -9.34
N GLN A 135 9.26 45.67 -8.52
CA GLN A 135 10.23 46.53 -7.84
C GLN A 135 11.66 46.43 -8.42
N GLU A 136 11.87 45.63 -9.48
CA GLU A 136 13.15 45.49 -10.21
C GLU A 136 13.13 46.10 -11.62
N ALA A 137 12.17 46.99 -11.93
CA ALA A 137 12.07 47.70 -13.21
C ALA A 137 12.18 49.21 -13.04
#